data_AF-A0A956I6Y2-F1
#
_entry.id   AF-A0A956I6Y2-F1
#
_cell.length_a   1.000
_cell.length_b   1.000
_cell.length_c   1.000
_cell.angle_alpha   90.00
_cell.angle_beta   90.00
_cell.angle_gamma   90.00
#
_symmetry.space_group_name_H-M   'P 1'
#
loop_
_entity.id
_entity.type
_entity.pdbx_description
1 polymer ?
#
loop_
_entity_poly.entity_id
_entity_poly.type
_entity_poly.pdbx_seq_one_letter_code
_entity_poly.pdbx_strand_id
1 'polypeptide(L)'
;MSASRVLPFALFLTTLVVGCASVPADRYGVARLRFEGVEEMDEEALRNCLSTASRPRAGMTLGVMPAGSCGEEPFDVGHTRVDLWAWPWTEWPLFDRVALERDLRRIERWYEARGHHAARVVDVQVTPEQAESRDTLDPNAEEPGCEREGSDEGCGVEITIVVEEGEPTLIQSVDLVGIDALPAKIQRRLRRAIEVEVGERFDEAAHDATKEALAVVLAEASYARARVAGRVAIDRPAREARIRYEVDAGPPCVFGEVRVEGADGLPVEAIADATRLSRGEAYSSEDLREAQRAVFDLGAFASVVVEPIVPALEEGQSEDSTEARTIDVRVRVTRAQKHRFGIGIGVQSGVLERSQFEVQSVPIWDLHVLARYTNRNALGGMRRLEMSQRPRLVLLEPFPSFETPRAGNEQRMELRQPGFLEPRTTFVARASHDIGPDPYATFFRHRLDGGLSVERFFARHRLFASVGFRGTYYRVPPKERRDETESRERRNDDTPVPADHHVVEEGEVLRLGRRGDPA
;
A
#
# COMPACT_ATOMS: atom_id res chain seq x y z
N MET A 1 -16.22 -57.78 -22.61
CA MET A 1 -15.86 -58.15 -21.22
C MET A 1 -14.43 -57.67 -21.03
N SER A 2 -14.16 -56.53 -20.39
CA SER A 2 -14.42 -56.14 -19.00
C SER A 2 -13.32 -56.60 -18.04
N ALA A 3 -12.43 -55.66 -17.69
CA ALA A 3 -11.88 -55.43 -16.35
C ALA A 3 -10.95 -54.20 -16.40
N SER A 4 -11.38 -53.06 -15.88
CA SER A 4 -10.49 -51.91 -15.67
C SER A 4 -9.62 -52.11 -14.44
N ARG A 5 -8.40 -51.57 -14.44
CA ARG A 5 -7.60 -51.37 -13.23
C ARG A 5 -7.56 -49.88 -12.91
N VAL A 6 -8.55 -49.43 -12.13
CA VAL A 6 -8.54 -48.10 -11.53
C VAL A 6 -7.51 -48.11 -10.39
N LEU A 7 -6.48 -47.27 -10.46
CA LEU A 7 -5.68 -46.95 -9.28
C LEU A 7 -6.53 -46.05 -8.38
N PRO A 8 -6.68 -46.37 -7.07
CA PRO A 8 -7.25 -45.42 -6.14
C PRO A 8 -6.29 -44.25 -5.97
N PHE A 9 -6.70 -43.05 -6.36
CA PHE A 9 -5.97 -41.83 -6.08
C PHE A 9 -6.08 -41.59 -4.56
N ALA A 10 -5.04 -41.96 -3.81
CA ALA A 10 -5.03 -41.80 -2.36
C ALA A 10 -5.09 -40.31 -2.02
N LEU A 11 -6.25 -39.85 -1.54
CA LEU A 11 -6.44 -38.48 -1.11
C LEU A 11 -5.57 -38.25 0.12
N PHE A 12 -4.40 -37.63 -0.06
CA PHE A 12 -3.54 -37.18 1.03
C PHE A 12 -4.21 -35.97 1.69
N LEU A 13 -5.23 -36.26 2.51
CA LEU A 13 -5.83 -35.31 3.43
C LEU A 13 -4.76 -35.01 4.48
N THR A 14 -3.96 -33.97 4.24
CA THR A 14 -3.05 -33.43 5.25
C THR A 14 -3.86 -32.96 6.44
N THR A 15 -3.94 -33.80 7.47
CA THR A 15 -4.34 -33.42 8.81
C THR A 15 -3.34 -32.39 9.32
N LEU A 16 -3.66 -31.12 9.06
CA LEU A 16 -3.14 -30.01 9.84
C LEU A 16 -3.46 -30.33 11.31
N VAL A 17 -2.43 -30.71 12.06
CA VAL A 17 -2.49 -30.79 13.52
C VAL A 17 -2.50 -29.35 14.02
N VAL A 18 -3.68 -28.76 13.94
CA VAL A 18 -3.99 -27.45 14.50
C VAL A 18 -3.98 -27.63 16.02
N GLY A 19 -2.83 -27.34 16.64
CA GLY A 19 -2.70 -27.35 18.09
C GLY A 19 -3.68 -26.36 18.71
N CYS A 20 -4.40 -26.80 19.74
CA CYS A 20 -5.16 -25.87 20.57
C CYS A 20 -4.17 -24.97 21.32
N ALA A 21 -4.44 -23.67 21.32
CA ALA A 21 -3.76 -22.71 22.15
C ALA A 21 -4.39 -22.72 23.55
N SER A 22 -3.58 -23.08 24.54
CA SER A 22 -3.92 -23.18 25.96
C SER A 22 -3.32 -22.04 26.79
N VAL A 23 -3.84 -21.83 27.99
CA VAL A 23 -3.17 -20.98 29.01
C VAL A 23 -2.20 -21.87 29.81
N PRO A 24 -0.94 -21.48 30.07
CA PRO A 24 -0.05 -22.23 30.95
C PRO A 24 -0.61 -22.37 32.38
N ALA A 25 -0.52 -23.55 32.98
CA ALA A 25 -1.12 -23.87 34.30
C ALA A 25 -0.64 -22.99 35.47
N ASP A 26 0.53 -22.35 35.33
CA ASP A 26 1.12 -21.41 36.28
C ASP A 26 0.79 -19.94 35.98
N ARG A 27 -0.05 -19.64 34.98
CA ARG A 27 -0.34 -18.27 34.49
C ARG A 27 -1.83 -18.00 34.31
N TYR A 28 -2.14 -16.71 34.13
CA TYR A 28 -3.45 -16.24 33.69
C TYR A 28 -3.38 -15.81 32.21
N GLY A 29 -4.47 -16.04 31.47
CA GLY A 29 -4.64 -15.57 30.08
C GLY A 29 -5.74 -14.52 29.99
N VAL A 30 -5.54 -13.43 29.23
CA VAL A 30 -6.52 -12.34 29.14
C VAL A 30 -7.69 -12.75 28.24
N ALA A 31 -8.76 -13.28 28.85
CA ALA A 31 -9.96 -13.74 28.17
C ALA A 31 -10.80 -12.57 27.63
N ARG A 32 -10.86 -11.47 28.38
CA ARG A 32 -11.59 -10.25 28.01
C ARG A 32 -10.93 -9.01 28.61
N LEU A 33 -10.95 -7.94 27.83
CA LEU A 33 -10.63 -6.58 28.26
C LEU A 33 -11.83 -5.71 27.87
N ARG A 34 -12.36 -4.90 28.77
CA ARG A 34 -13.42 -3.91 28.56
C ARG A 34 -12.96 -2.52 28.96
N PHE A 35 -13.57 -1.53 28.35
CA PHE A 35 -13.52 -0.14 28.81
C PHE A 35 -14.94 0.29 29.15
N GLU A 36 -15.09 1.17 30.14
CA GLU A 36 -16.35 1.80 30.51
C GLU A 36 -16.12 3.32 30.62
N GLY A 37 -17.09 4.12 30.17
CA GLY A 37 -16.97 5.59 30.11
C GLY A 37 -16.21 6.14 28.89
N VAL A 38 -15.87 5.29 27.90
CA VAL A 38 -15.33 5.69 26.60
C VAL A 38 -16.51 6.01 25.67
N GLU A 39 -16.84 7.30 25.50
CA GLU A 39 -18.06 7.75 24.78
C GLU A 39 -17.76 8.72 23.62
N GLU A 40 -16.80 9.63 23.77
CA GLU A 40 -16.38 10.56 22.69
C GLU A 40 -15.31 9.95 21.77
N MET A 41 -14.62 8.88 22.20
CA MET A 41 -13.45 8.31 21.53
C MET A 41 -13.65 6.85 21.06
N ASP A 42 -12.84 6.40 20.08
CA ASP A 42 -12.95 5.04 19.54
C ASP A 42 -12.25 3.99 20.43
N GLU A 43 -13.05 3.08 20.99
CA GLU A 43 -12.60 2.04 21.92
C GLU A 43 -11.62 1.03 21.28
N GLU A 44 -11.76 0.73 19.98
CA GLU A 44 -10.89 -0.21 19.28
C GLU A 44 -9.54 0.44 18.95
N ALA A 45 -9.51 1.73 18.61
CA ALA A 45 -8.28 2.51 18.46
C ALA A 45 -7.50 2.65 19.79
N LEU A 46 -8.19 2.86 20.91
CA LEU A 46 -7.57 2.85 22.25
C LEU A 46 -7.00 1.48 22.59
N ARG A 47 -7.80 0.42 22.42
CA ARG A 47 -7.46 -0.99 22.65
C ARG A 47 -6.25 -1.44 21.83
N ASN A 48 -6.18 -1.06 20.55
CA ASN A 48 -5.07 -1.37 19.64
C ASN A 48 -3.74 -0.72 20.07
N CYS A 49 -3.78 0.28 20.96
CA CYS A 49 -2.58 0.92 21.48
C CYS A 49 -1.98 0.27 22.75
N LEU A 50 -2.66 -0.66 23.42
CA LEU A 50 -2.18 -1.26 24.67
C LEU A 50 -1.28 -2.47 24.43
N SER A 51 -0.37 -2.78 25.36
CA SER A 51 0.31 -4.09 25.38
C SER A 51 -0.57 -5.21 25.92
N THR A 52 -1.53 -4.88 26.78
CA THR A 52 -2.51 -5.79 27.36
C THR A 52 -3.63 -6.05 26.36
N ALA A 53 -3.47 -7.09 25.53
CA ALA A 53 -4.48 -7.53 24.57
C ALA A 53 -5.36 -8.65 25.13
N SER A 54 -6.63 -8.73 24.72
CA SER A 54 -7.48 -9.90 24.98
C SER A 54 -7.39 -10.94 23.85
N ARG A 55 -7.64 -12.23 24.15
CA ARG A 55 -7.59 -13.33 23.17
C ARG A 55 -8.33 -12.98 21.86
N PRO A 56 -7.67 -13.06 20.68
CA PRO A 56 -8.28 -12.67 19.40
C PRO A 56 -9.53 -13.48 19.04
N ARG A 57 -10.56 -12.76 18.59
CA ARG A 57 -11.84 -13.31 18.12
C ARG A 57 -12.04 -13.01 16.64
N ALA A 58 -12.63 -13.97 15.93
CA ALA A 58 -13.22 -13.74 14.62
C ALA A 58 -14.42 -12.80 14.79
N GLY A 59 -14.47 -11.73 13.98
CA GLY A 59 -15.52 -10.71 14.04
C GLY A 59 -15.72 -10.03 12.70
N MET A 60 -16.74 -9.19 12.62
CA MET A 60 -17.08 -8.39 11.44
C MET A 60 -17.12 -6.92 11.80
N THR A 61 -16.33 -6.09 11.11
CA THR A 61 -16.39 -4.63 11.23
C THR A 61 -17.49 -4.10 10.34
N LEU A 62 -18.46 -3.39 10.92
CA LEU A 62 -19.52 -2.70 10.21
C LEU A 62 -19.13 -1.22 10.04
N GLY A 63 -18.72 -0.85 8.84
CA GLY A 63 -18.24 0.49 8.49
C GLY A 63 -17.83 0.60 7.02
N VAL A 64 -17.49 1.81 6.58
CA VAL A 64 -16.97 2.09 5.23
C VAL A 64 -15.44 2.11 5.20
N MET A 65 -14.81 2.33 6.36
CA MET A 65 -13.36 2.38 6.57
C MET A 65 -12.90 1.18 7.41
N PRO A 66 -11.63 0.74 7.30
CA PRO A 66 -11.07 -0.25 8.22
C PRO A 66 -10.89 0.33 9.63
N ALA A 67 -10.77 -0.57 10.62
CA ALA A 67 -10.39 -0.20 11.99
C ALA A 67 -9.03 0.51 12.02
N GLY A 68 -8.92 1.58 12.83
CA GLY A 68 -7.68 2.32 13.02
C GLY A 68 -6.60 1.50 13.73
N SER A 69 -5.36 1.59 13.24
CA SER A 69 -4.20 0.98 13.92
C SER A 69 -3.57 1.99 14.89
N CYS A 70 -2.86 1.51 15.92
CA CYS A 70 -2.25 2.44 16.87
C CYS A 70 -1.15 3.28 16.21
N GLY A 71 -1.36 4.61 16.20
CA GLY A 71 -0.42 5.57 15.63
C GLY A 71 -0.63 5.91 14.15
N GLU A 72 -1.66 5.35 13.49
CA GLU A 72 -2.06 5.74 12.13
C GLU A 72 -3.41 6.49 12.13
N GLU A 73 -3.47 7.63 11.46
CA GLU A 73 -4.70 8.41 11.26
C GLU A 73 -5.64 7.77 10.21
N PRO A 74 -6.96 8.01 10.29
CA PRO A 74 -7.68 8.75 11.34
C PRO A 74 -7.93 7.88 12.59
N PHE A 75 -7.81 8.47 13.77
CA PHE A 75 -7.97 7.76 15.04
C PHE A 75 -9.43 7.55 15.47
N ASP A 76 -10.30 8.48 15.12
CA ASP A 76 -11.64 8.60 15.71
C ASP A 76 -12.74 8.15 14.74
N VAL A 77 -12.42 7.25 13.81
CA VAL A 77 -13.40 6.67 12.86
C VAL A 77 -14.24 5.60 13.54
N GLY A 78 -15.23 6.05 14.32
CA GLY A 78 -16.19 5.19 15.02
C GLY A 78 -16.74 4.06 14.14
N HIS A 79 -16.38 2.82 14.48
CA HIS A 79 -16.72 1.62 13.72
C HIS A 79 -17.32 0.55 14.64
N THR A 80 -18.40 -0.11 14.21
CA THR A 80 -19.03 -1.14 15.04
C THR A 80 -18.44 -2.51 14.72
N ARG A 81 -17.52 -2.99 15.58
CA ARG A 81 -17.04 -4.37 15.52
C ARG A 81 -18.01 -5.32 16.21
N VAL A 82 -18.40 -6.38 15.51
CA VAL A 82 -19.17 -7.51 16.06
C VAL A 82 -18.24 -8.71 16.17
N ASP A 83 -17.73 -8.97 17.37
CA ASP A 83 -16.99 -10.21 17.69
C ASP A 83 -17.95 -11.42 17.77
N LEU A 84 -17.51 -12.57 17.27
CA LEU A 84 -18.34 -13.77 17.10
C LEU A 84 -17.79 -14.98 17.88
N TRP A 85 -16.57 -15.43 17.60
CA TRP A 85 -15.95 -16.56 18.31
C TRP A 85 -14.42 -16.48 18.35
N ALA A 86 -13.78 -16.97 19.41
CA ALA A 86 -12.34 -17.25 19.40
C ALA A 86 -12.09 -18.58 18.68
N TRP A 87 -11.04 -18.66 17.86
CA TRP A 87 -10.64 -19.94 17.28
C TRP A 87 -9.81 -20.76 18.28
N PRO A 88 -9.91 -22.10 18.32
CA PRO A 88 -9.11 -22.93 19.23
C PRO A 88 -7.60 -22.73 19.14
N TRP A 89 -7.09 -22.18 18.03
CA TRP A 89 -5.67 -21.98 17.73
C TRP A 89 -5.20 -20.51 17.80
N THR A 90 -6.03 -19.55 18.24
CA THR A 90 -5.52 -18.21 18.56
C THR A 90 -4.82 -18.24 19.90
N GLU A 91 -3.53 -17.89 19.90
CA GLU A 91 -2.68 -17.80 21.10
C GLU A 91 -3.32 -16.90 22.17
N TRP A 92 -3.12 -17.28 23.43
CA TRP A 92 -3.57 -16.50 24.58
C TRP A 92 -2.54 -15.43 24.95
N PRO A 93 -2.90 -14.14 24.93
CA PRO A 93 -2.10 -13.12 25.57
C PRO A 93 -2.05 -13.42 27.08
N LEU A 94 -0.85 -13.59 27.62
CA LEU A 94 -0.67 -13.81 29.06
C LEU A 94 -0.88 -12.50 29.81
N PHE A 95 -1.51 -12.57 30.98
CA PHE A 95 -1.63 -11.43 31.87
C PHE A 95 -0.26 -11.09 32.49
N ASP A 96 0.10 -9.81 32.42
CA ASP A 96 1.26 -9.21 33.07
C ASP A 96 0.77 -7.92 33.75
N ARG A 97 0.82 -7.90 35.09
CA ARG A 97 0.35 -6.75 35.88
C ARG A 97 1.20 -5.50 35.62
N VAL A 98 2.50 -5.65 35.38
CA VAL A 98 3.41 -4.53 35.09
C VAL A 98 3.19 -3.98 33.69
N ALA A 99 2.73 -4.81 32.74
CA ALA A 99 2.20 -4.35 31.46
C ALA A 99 0.91 -3.55 31.65
N LEU A 100 -0.07 -4.08 32.39
CA LEU A 100 -1.32 -3.37 32.69
C LEU A 100 -1.05 -2.02 33.37
N GLU A 101 -0.25 -1.96 34.43
CA GLU A 101 0.13 -0.71 35.11
C GLU A 101 0.75 0.35 34.17
N ARG A 102 1.49 -0.08 33.15
CA ARG A 102 2.04 0.81 32.11
C ARG A 102 0.98 1.25 31.12
N ASP A 103 0.07 0.36 30.77
CA ASP A 103 -1.04 0.63 29.86
C ASP A 103 -2.07 1.60 30.46
N LEU A 104 -2.33 1.57 31.78
CA LEU A 104 -3.17 2.59 32.44
C LEU A 104 -2.64 4.02 32.19
N ARG A 105 -1.34 4.23 32.36
CA ARG A 105 -0.69 5.52 32.05
C ARG A 105 -0.62 5.80 30.54
N ARG A 106 -0.68 4.76 29.70
CA ARG A 106 -0.75 4.89 28.24
C ARG A 106 -2.13 5.38 27.80
N ILE A 107 -3.20 4.93 28.44
CA ILE A 107 -4.58 5.41 28.22
C ILE A 107 -4.62 6.93 28.48
N GLU A 108 -4.23 7.37 29.67
CA GLU A 108 -4.22 8.81 30.01
C GLU A 108 -3.40 9.64 29.01
N ARG A 109 -2.21 9.15 28.60
CA ARG A 109 -1.38 9.83 27.60
C ARG A 109 -1.97 9.81 26.18
N TRP A 110 -2.72 8.77 25.82
CA TRP A 110 -3.43 8.64 24.53
C TRP A 110 -4.59 9.64 24.43
N TYR A 111 -5.29 9.89 25.55
CA TYR A 111 -6.29 10.94 25.68
C TYR A 111 -5.68 12.35 25.69
N GLU A 112 -4.57 12.56 26.42
CA GLU A 112 -3.85 13.84 26.39
C GLU A 112 -3.40 14.23 24.97
N ALA A 113 -2.90 13.27 24.18
CA ALA A 113 -2.47 13.53 22.80
C ALA A 113 -3.63 13.98 21.88
N ARG A 114 -4.89 13.75 22.29
CA ARG A 114 -6.12 14.16 21.59
C ARG A 114 -6.87 15.25 22.35
N GLY A 115 -6.20 16.00 23.23
CA GLY A 115 -6.74 17.18 23.90
C GLY A 115 -7.61 16.91 25.14
N HIS A 116 -7.90 15.66 25.48
CA HIS A 116 -8.62 15.30 26.71
C HIS A 116 -7.65 15.30 27.91
N HIS A 117 -7.08 16.46 28.24
CA HIS A 117 -6.12 16.63 29.36
C HIS A 117 -6.74 16.53 30.76
N ALA A 118 -8.07 16.38 30.83
CA ALA A 118 -8.83 16.02 32.02
C ALA A 118 -9.03 14.50 32.18
N ALA A 119 -8.70 13.71 31.15
CA ALA A 119 -8.93 12.27 31.15
C ALA A 119 -8.12 11.56 32.23
N ARG A 120 -8.75 10.57 32.87
CA ARG A 120 -8.17 9.81 33.97
C ARG A 120 -8.76 8.41 34.05
N VAL A 121 -7.94 7.42 34.40
CA VAL A 121 -8.44 6.10 34.79
C VAL A 121 -8.95 6.20 36.23
N VAL A 122 -10.23 5.87 36.47
CA VAL A 122 -10.87 6.06 37.78
C VAL A 122 -11.06 4.78 38.57
N ASP A 123 -11.19 3.64 37.89
CA ASP A 123 -11.27 2.31 38.49
C ASP A 123 -10.72 1.26 37.52
N VAL A 124 -10.17 0.17 38.06
CA VAL A 124 -9.64 -0.97 37.30
C VAL A 124 -9.95 -2.24 38.05
N GLN A 125 -10.88 -3.02 37.51
CA GLN A 125 -11.35 -4.26 38.11
C GLN A 125 -10.71 -5.45 37.39
N VAL A 126 -10.02 -6.34 38.12
CA VAL A 126 -9.43 -7.55 37.54
C VAL A 126 -10.07 -8.78 38.19
N THR A 127 -10.86 -9.49 37.42
CA THR A 127 -11.49 -10.75 37.84
C THR A 127 -10.67 -11.93 37.30
N PRO A 128 -10.23 -12.89 38.13
CA PRO A 128 -10.44 -13.01 39.59
C PRO A 128 -9.53 -12.07 40.42
N GLU A 129 -10.00 -11.63 41.59
CA GLU A 129 -9.29 -10.68 42.50
C GLU A 129 -7.83 -11.09 42.80
N GLN A 130 -7.53 -12.39 42.84
CA GLN A 130 -6.18 -12.89 43.09
C GLN A 130 -5.18 -12.36 42.05
N ALA A 131 -5.61 -12.10 40.81
CA ALA A 131 -4.79 -11.59 39.72
C ALA A 131 -4.29 -10.14 39.97
N GLU A 132 -5.02 -9.32 40.74
CA GLU A 132 -4.54 -7.99 41.16
C GLU A 132 -3.26 -8.12 42.01
N SER A 133 -3.17 -9.18 42.83
CA SER A 133 -2.04 -9.44 43.72
C SER A 133 -0.83 -10.07 43.01
N ARG A 134 -1.05 -10.90 41.97
CA ARG A 134 -0.04 -11.75 41.33
C ARG A 134 -0.42 -12.12 39.89
N ASP A 135 0.55 -12.23 39.01
CA ASP A 135 0.41 -12.65 37.60
C ASP A 135 0.66 -14.17 37.37
N THR A 136 0.84 -14.93 38.46
CA THR A 136 1.15 -16.37 38.47
C THR A 136 0.24 -17.17 39.40
N LEU A 137 -0.16 -18.36 38.97
CA LEU A 137 -0.88 -19.38 39.73
C LEU A 137 0.08 -20.44 40.30
N ASP A 138 -0.35 -21.14 41.35
CA ASP A 138 0.23 -22.46 41.69
C ASP A 138 -0.52 -23.52 40.87
N PRO A 139 0.15 -24.26 39.96
CA PRO A 139 -0.51 -25.27 39.15
C PRO A 139 -1.06 -26.45 39.99
N ASN A 140 -0.59 -26.63 41.23
CA ASN A 140 -0.99 -27.71 42.13
C ASN A 140 -2.04 -27.29 43.18
N ALA A 141 -2.48 -26.03 43.20
CA ALA A 141 -3.52 -25.59 44.14
C ALA A 141 -4.87 -26.25 43.83
N GLU A 142 -5.46 -26.91 44.83
CA GLU A 142 -6.77 -27.58 44.74
C GLU A 142 -7.91 -26.57 44.47
N GLU A 143 -7.80 -25.36 45.05
CA GLU A 143 -8.70 -24.23 44.80
C GLU A 143 -7.87 -22.99 44.38
N PRO A 144 -7.60 -22.76 43.09
CA PRO A 144 -6.76 -21.64 42.61
C PRO A 144 -7.45 -20.26 42.66
N GLY A 145 -8.70 -20.19 43.14
CA GLY A 145 -9.54 -18.97 43.15
C GLY A 145 -10.25 -18.67 41.83
N CYS A 146 -10.17 -19.56 40.84
CA CYS A 146 -10.71 -19.37 39.50
C CYS A 146 -11.04 -20.69 38.80
N GLU A 147 -11.91 -20.63 37.79
CA GLU A 147 -12.16 -21.73 36.86
C GLU A 147 -11.00 -21.78 35.84
N ARG A 148 -10.38 -22.95 35.68
CA ARG A 148 -9.33 -23.20 34.69
C ARG A 148 -9.95 -23.52 33.33
N GLU A 149 -9.30 -23.10 32.24
CA GLU A 149 -9.75 -23.37 30.87
C GLU A 149 -9.68 -24.87 30.51
N GLY A 150 -8.90 -25.65 31.27
CA GLY A 150 -8.73 -27.10 31.15
C GLY A 150 -8.07 -27.70 32.40
N SER A 151 -7.97 -29.03 32.49
CA SER A 151 -7.42 -29.73 33.67
C SER A 151 -5.99 -29.31 34.01
N ASP A 152 -5.20 -29.10 32.97
CA ASP A 152 -3.77 -28.80 33.02
C ASP A 152 -3.46 -27.42 32.40
N GLU A 153 -4.45 -26.52 32.41
CA GLU A 153 -4.37 -25.15 31.90
C GLU A 153 -4.52 -24.10 33.00
N GLY A 154 -4.15 -22.86 32.70
CA GLY A 154 -4.35 -21.71 33.58
C GLY A 154 -5.79 -21.21 33.57
N CYS A 155 -6.01 -20.08 34.25
CA CYS A 155 -7.32 -19.42 34.32
C CYS A 155 -7.43 -18.25 33.34
N GLY A 156 -8.65 -17.99 32.85
CA GLY A 156 -8.99 -16.73 32.20
C GLY A 156 -9.02 -15.55 33.19
N VAL A 157 -8.59 -14.38 32.73
CA VAL A 157 -8.76 -13.08 33.40
C VAL A 157 -9.67 -12.17 32.57
N GLU A 158 -10.56 -11.47 33.25
CA GLU A 158 -11.34 -10.36 32.73
C GLU A 158 -10.91 -9.05 33.38
N ILE A 159 -10.59 -8.05 32.54
CA ILE A 159 -10.17 -6.72 32.97
C ILE A 159 -11.24 -5.72 32.53
N THR A 160 -11.76 -4.91 33.44
CA THR A 160 -12.58 -3.73 33.12
C THR A 160 -11.83 -2.48 33.56
N ILE A 161 -11.63 -1.54 32.64
CA ILE A 161 -10.97 -0.25 32.89
C ILE A 161 -12.03 0.85 32.78
N VAL A 162 -12.29 1.55 33.88
CA VAL A 162 -13.25 2.68 33.90
C VAL A 162 -12.48 3.98 33.67
N VAL A 163 -12.86 4.71 32.63
CA VAL A 163 -12.25 5.97 32.21
C VAL A 163 -13.25 7.10 32.39
N GLU A 164 -12.82 8.21 33.00
CA GLU A 164 -13.50 9.50 32.80
C GLU A 164 -12.71 10.25 31.73
N GLU A 165 -13.29 10.47 30.54
CA GLU A 165 -12.62 11.19 29.45
C GLU A 165 -12.51 12.69 29.73
N GLY A 166 -13.58 13.27 30.28
CA GLY A 166 -13.70 14.70 30.56
C GLY A 166 -13.80 15.58 29.31
N GLU A 167 -14.31 16.80 29.50
CA GLU A 167 -14.47 17.75 28.40
C GLU A 167 -13.13 18.02 27.67
N PRO A 168 -13.14 18.11 26.33
CA PRO A 168 -11.94 18.37 25.54
C PRO A 168 -11.33 19.76 25.83
N THR A 169 -10.01 19.85 25.73
CA THR A 169 -9.29 21.14 25.74
C THR A 169 -9.38 21.77 24.36
N LEU A 170 -9.88 23.01 24.29
CA LEU A 170 -10.12 23.72 23.04
C LEU A 170 -8.99 24.72 22.72
N ILE A 171 -8.68 24.90 21.45
CA ILE A 171 -7.65 25.81 20.96
C ILE A 171 -8.16 27.25 21.05
N GLN A 172 -7.64 28.03 22.00
CA GLN A 172 -8.01 29.44 22.23
C GLN A 172 -7.29 30.38 21.24
N SER A 173 -6.06 30.06 20.83
CA SER A 173 -5.29 30.89 19.88
C SER A 173 -4.18 30.11 19.18
N VAL A 174 -3.86 30.53 17.95
CA VAL A 174 -2.75 30.02 17.14
C VAL A 174 -1.92 31.21 16.62
N ASP A 175 -0.77 31.44 17.23
CA ASP A 175 0.21 32.44 16.80
C ASP A 175 1.16 31.86 15.74
N LEU A 176 1.50 32.66 14.72
CA LEU A 176 2.60 32.38 13.77
C LEU A 176 3.52 33.60 13.68
N VAL A 177 4.75 33.47 14.18
CA VAL A 177 5.72 34.58 14.32
C VAL A 177 7.05 34.29 13.58
N GLY A 178 7.82 35.33 13.29
CA GLY A 178 9.10 35.24 12.57
C GLY A 178 8.97 35.30 11.03
N ILE A 179 7.76 35.41 10.51
CA ILE A 179 7.47 35.36 9.06
C ILE A 179 7.50 36.73 8.37
N ASP A 180 7.70 37.83 9.10
CA ASP A 180 7.48 39.19 8.58
C ASP A 180 8.53 39.63 7.54
N ALA A 181 9.76 39.11 7.66
CA ALA A 181 10.81 39.30 6.65
C ALA A 181 10.56 38.52 5.34
N LEU A 182 9.66 37.53 5.35
CA LEU A 182 9.38 36.69 4.18
C LEU A 182 8.46 37.41 3.19
N PRO A 183 8.66 37.23 1.86
CA PRO A 183 7.76 37.75 0.84
C PRO A 183 6.29 37.39 1.10
N ALA A 184 5.37 38.35 0.93
CA ALA A 184 3.94 38.20 1.26
C ALA A 184 3.23 37.02 0.55
N LYS A 185 3.76 36.52 -0.57
CA LYS A 185 3.29 35.27 -1.21
C LYS A 185 3.53 34.05 -0.32
N ILE A 186 4.68 33.97 0.35
CA ILE A 186 5.10 32.87 1.21
C ILE A 186 4.39 32.96 2.56
N GLN A 187 4.28 34.14 3.15
CA GLN A 187 3.45 34.35 4.35
C GLN A 187 1.99 33.86 4.13
N ARG A 188 1.43 34.09 2.93
CA ARG A 188 0.11 33.60 2.49
C ARG A 188 0.06 32.12 2.10
N ARG A 189 1.20 31.41 2.05
CA ARG A 189 1.23 29.94 2.03
C ARG A 189 1.26 29.40 3.47
N LEU A 190 2.15 29.94 4.31
CA LEU A 190 2.31 29.52 5.71
C LEU A 190 1.00 29.64 6.51
N ARG A 191 0.32 30.79 6.44
CA ARG A 191 -1.01 31.01 7.07
C ARG A 191 -2.16 30.17 6.46
N ARG A 192 -1.88 29.29 5.48
CA ARG A 192 -2.81 28.30 4.89
C ARG A 192 -2.22 26.87 4.86
N ALA A 193 -1.16 26.66 5.63
CA ALA A 193 -0.57 25.37 5.97
C ALA A 193 -0.56 25.18 7.51
N ILE A 194 -1.38 25.97 8.21
CA ILE A 194 -1.82 25.71 9.57
C ILE A 194 -3.10 24.89 9.41
N GLU A 195 -3.12 23.71 10.01
CA GLU A 195 -4.23 22.75 9.90
C GLU A 195 -5.12 22.74 11.15
N VAL A 196 -4.61 23.27 12.26
CA VAL A 196 -5.35 23.48 13.52
C VAL A 196 -6.15 24.79 13.53
N GLU A 197 -7.46 24.74 13.75
CA GLU A 197 -8.30 25.95 13.85
C GLU A 197 -8.61 26.37 15.31
N VAL A 198 -9.06 27.61 15.50
CA VAL A 198 -9.40 28.17 16.82
C VAL A 198 -10.85 27.80 17.17
N GLY A 199 -11.05 27.21 18.34
CA GLY A 199 -12.32 26.66 18.82
C GLY A 199 -12.45 25.14 18.66
N GLU A 200 -11.55 24.50 17.91
CA GLU A 200 -11.46 23.03 17.80
C GLU A 200 -10.75 22.42 19.01
N ARG A 201 -10.89 21.09 19.18
CA ARG A 201 -10.14 20.32 20.18
C ARG A 201 -8.65 20.33 19.85
N PHE A 202 -7.79 20.48 20.85
CA PHE A 202 -6.35 20.32 20.67
C PHE A 202 -6.01 18.87 20.28
N ASP A 203 -5.16 18.71 19.27
CA ASP A 203 -4.61 17.40 18.89
C ASP A 203 -3.11 17.53 18.59
N GLU A 204 -2.33 16.58 19.12
CA GLU A 204 -0.87 16.57 19.06
C GLU A 204 -0.35 16.13 17.68
N ALA A 205 -1.09 15.28 16.95
CA ALA A 205 -0.76 14.91 15.58
C ALA A 205 -1.05 16.06 14.61
N ALA A 206 -2.20 16.74 14.74
CA ALA A 206 -2.52 17.93 13.95
C ALA A 206 -1.56 19.12 14.23
N HIS A 207 -1.08 19.25 15.48
CA HIS A 207 -0.01 20.18 15.83
C HIS A 207 1.29 19.84 15.09
N ASP A 208 1.70 18.58 15.10
CA ASP A 208 2.96 18.14 14.50
C ASP A 208 2.92 18.16 12.97
N ALA A 209 1.81 17.74 12.36
CA ALA A 209 1.52 17.88 10.94
C ALA A 209 1.58 19.36 10.51
N THR A 210 1.03 20.29 11.29
CA THR A 210 1.17 21.74 11.04
C THR A 210 2.65 22.18 11.05
N LYS A 211 3.50 21.69 11.98
CA LYS A 211 4.94 22.02 11.97
C LYS A 211 5.61 21.54 10.66
N GLU A 212 5.30 20.31 10.24
CA GLU A 212 5.86 19.74 9.01
C GLU A 212 5.35 20.47 7.76
N ALA A 213 4.05 20.78 7.68
CA ALA A 213 3.46 21.54 6.58
C ALA A 213 4.07 22.94 6.44
N LEU A 214 4.28 23.65 7.56
CA LEU A 214 5.00 24.93 7.59
C LEU A 214 6.45 24.78 7.10
N ALA A 215 7.18 23.76 7.57
CA ALA A 215 8.55 23.49 7.15
C ALA A 215 8.65 23.11 5.65
N VAL A 216 7.70 22.33 5.13
CA VAL A 216 7.60 21.99 3.70
C VAL A 216 7.35 23.25 2.86
N VAL A 217 6.44 24.14 3.29
CA VAL A 217 6.19 25.41 2.58
C VAL A 217 7.44 26.31 2.52
N LEU A 218 8.27 26.31 3.56
CA LEU A 218 9.56 27.03 3.60
C LEU A 218 10.58 26.37 2.66
N ALA A 219 10.72 25.05 2.72
CA ALA A 219 11.62 24.29 1.86
C ALA A 219 11.25 24.38 0.37
N GLU A 220 9.97 24.44 0.02
CA GLU A 220 9.45 24.71 -1.34
C GLU A 220 9.50 26.21 -1.73
N ALA A 221 9.88 27.08 -0.81
CA ALA A 221 10.11 28.50 -1.03
C ALA A 221 11.60 28.87 -0.98
N SER A 222 12.48 27.88 -1.15
CA SER A 222 13.95 27.98 -1.12
C SER A 222 14.59 28.19 0.25
N TYR A 223 13.85 28.08 1.35
CA TYR A 223 14.40 28.16 2.71
C TYR A 223 14.71 26.75 3.23
N ALA A 224 15.70 26.10 2.61
CA ALA A 224 16.12 24.72 2.89
C ALA A 224 16.65 24.49 4.32
N ARG A 225 17.02 25.57 5.01
CA ARG A 225 17.61 25.57 6.36
C ARG A 225 16.60 25.94 7.45
N ALA A 226 15.34 26.18 7.07
CA ALA A 226 14.33 26.67 7.97
C ALA A 226 14.05 25.73 9.15
N ARG A 227 13.80 26.34 10.31
CA ARG A 227 13.39 25.69 11.55
C ARG A 227 12.00 26.20 11.91
N VAL A 228 11.09 25.29 12.24
CA VAL A 228 9.76 25.62 12.77
C VAL A 228 9.66 25.02 14.16
N ALA A 229 9.60 25.86 15.19
CA ALA A 229 9.41 25.44 16.57
C ALA A 229 7.94 25.61 16.96
N GLY A 230 7.30 24.52 17.38
CA GLY A 230 5.98 24.56 18.00
C GLY A 230 6.10 24.69 19.52
N ARG A 231 5.31 25.57 20.12
CA ARG A 231 5.08 25.63 21.57
C ARG A 231 3.58 25.55 21.83
N VAL A 232 3.17 24.67 22.75
CA VAL A 232 1.78 24.58 23.21
C VAL A 232 1.74 24.89 24.70
N ALA A 233 0.84 25.79 25.11
CA ALA A 233 0.57 26.11 26.51
C ALA A 233 -0.86 25.70 26.85
N ILE A 234 -1.00 24.64 27.66
CA ILE A 234 -2.28 24.07 28.09
C ILE A 234 -2.61 24.58 29.49
N ASP A 235 -3.80 25.18 29.63
CA ASP A 235 -4.40 25.51 30.92
C ASP A 235 -5.46 24.44 31.25
N ARG A 236 -5.09 23.43 32.04
CA ARG A 236 -5.98 22.30 32.37
C ARG A 236 -7.26 22.74 33.11
N PRO A 237 -7.21 23.65 34.11
CA PRO A 237 -8.43 24.19 34.73
C PRO A 237 -9.36 24.92 33.75
N ALA A 238 -8.82 25.75 32.85
CA ALA A 238 -9.63 26.47 31.86
C ALA A 238 -10.11 25.58 30.71
N ARG A 239 -9.42 24.46 30.44
CA ARG A 239 -9.54 23.62 29.23
C ARG A 239 -9.22 24.40 27.96
N GLU A 240 -8.18 25.23 28.03
CA GLU A 240 -7.71 26.08 26.93
C GLU A 240 -6.29 25.73 26.50
N ALA A 241 -6.07 25.52 25.20
CA ALA A 241 -4.76 25.38 24.58
C ALA A 241 -4.39 26.65 23.80
N ARG A 242 -3.18 27.16 23.98
CA ARG A 242 -2.60 28.25 23.18
C ARG A 242 -1.37 27.75 22.43
N ILE A 243 -1.40 27.82 21.11
CA ILE A 243 -0.34 27.31 20.23
C ILE A 243 0.44 28.50 19.68
N ARG A 244 1.77 28.39 19.63
CA ARG A 244 2.64 29.34 18.94
C ARG A 244 3.66 28.60 18.06
N TYR A 245 3.68 28.96 16.79
CA TYR A 245 4.69 28.53 15.83
C TYR A 245 5.71 29.65 15.63
N GLU A 246 6.95 29.38 16.00
CA GLU A 246 8.11 30.26 15.80
C GLU A 246 8.88 29.80 14.56
N VAL A 247 8.91 30.65 13.53
CA VAL A 247 9.61 30.38 12.26
C VAL A 247 10.94 31.11 12.23
N ASP A 248 12.02 30.34 12.10
CA ASP A 248 13.31 30.80 11.59
C ASP A 248 13.45 30.26 10.17
N ALA A 249 13.54 31.14 9.17
CA ALA A 249 13.67 30.71 7.78
C ALA A 249 15.15 30.55 7.34
N GLY A 250 16.08 31.20 8.04
CA GLY A 250 17.45 31.39 7.57
C GLY A 250 17.56 32.05 6.18
N PRO A 251 18.73 31.95 5.53
CA PRO A 251 18.96 32.52 4.21
C PRO A 251 18.30 31.69 3.08
N PRO A 252 17.89 32.32 1.97
CA PRO A 252 17.43 31.59 0.79
C PRO A 252 18.54 30.69 0.22
N CYS A 253 18.17 29.61 -0.43
CA CYS A 253 19.10 28.59 -0.92
C CYS A 253 18.91 28.26 -2.41
N VAL A 254 20.00 27.81 -3.05
CA VAL A 254 20.03 27.37 -4.46
C VAL A 254 20.73 26.02 -4.60
N PHE A 255 20.37 25.24 -5.62
CA PHE A 255 20.99 23.94 -5.88
C PHE A 255 22.47 24.07 -6.30
N GLY A 256 23.30 23.16 -5.77
CA GLY A 256 24.74 23.09 -6.01
C GLY A 256 25.13 22.02 -7.02
N GLU A 257 26.11 21.20 -6.67
CA GLU A 257 26.53 20.02 -7.43
C GLU A 257 25.64 18.80 -7.12
N VAL A 258 25.24 18.05 -8.15
CA VAL A 258 24.55 16.76 -8.00
C VAL A 258 25.58 15.63 -7.96
N ARG A 259 25.74 14.98 -6.80
CA ARG A 259 26.70 13.88 -6.57
C ARG A 259 25.98 12.54 -6.51
N VAL A 260 26.35 11.61 -7.39
CA VAL A 260 25.73 10.27 -7.47
C VAL A 260 26.60 9.23 -6.75
N GLU A 261 26.00 8.48 -5.83
CA GLU A 261 26.63 7.41 -5.04
C GLU A 261 25.95 6.06 -5.36
N GLY A 262 26.70 4.96 -5.49
CA GLY A 262 26.15 3.60 -5.67
C GLY A 262 25.77 3.18 -7.11
N ALA A 263 26.24 3.90 -8.13
CA ALA A 263 25.87 3.64 -9.53
C ALA A 263 26.33 2.29 -10.12
N ASP A 264 27.30 1.60 -9.50
CA ASP A 264 27.72 0.22 -9.84
C ASP A 264 27.89 -0.08 -11.35
N GLY A 265 28.59 0.78 -12.08
CA GLY A 265 28.83 0.62 -13.53
C GLY A 265 27.64 1.02 -14.43
N LEU A 266 26.68 1.77 -13.89
CA LEU A 266 25.68 2.52 -14.65
C LEU A 266 26.19 3.95 -14.92
N PRO A 267 25.75 4.62 -15.99
CA PRO A 267 26.24 5.95 -16.36
C PRO A 267 25.81 7.02 -15.36
N VAL A 268 26.78 7.57 -14.61
CA VAL A 268 26.57 8.61 -13.58
C VAL A 268 25.95 9.87 -14.15
N GLU A 269 26.43 10.35 -15.30
CA GLU A 269 25.91 11.54 -15.98
C GLU A 269 24.41 11.42 -16.27
N ALA A 270 23.96 10.31 -16.85
CA ALA A 270 22.55 10.06 -17.14
C ALA A 270 21.67 9.88 -15.88
N ILE A 271 22.26 9.61 -14.71
CA ILE A 271 21.56 9.62 -13.42
C ILE A 271 21.42 11.05 -12.88
N ALA A 272 22.48 11.87 -12.99
CA ALA A 272 22.44 13.28 -12.63
C ALA A 272 21.47 14.07 -13.54
N ASP A 273 21.56 13.90 -14.86
CA ASP A 273 20.70 14.54 -15.87
C ASP A 273 19.20 14.23 -15.64
N ALA A 274 18.88 13.03 -15.14
CA ALA A 274 17.51 12.65 -14.82
C ALA A 274 16.94 13.42 -13.62
N THR A 275 17.78 13.92 -12.70
CA THR A 275 17.33 14.82 -11.63
C THR A 275 16.88 16.17 -12.17
N ARG A 276 17.55 16.69 -13.23
CA ARG A 276 17.37 18.01 -13.86
C ARG A 276 17.37 19.22 -12.91
N LEU A 277 17.92 19.04 -11.70
CA LEU A 277 18.22 20.11 -10.76
C LEU A 277 19.41 20.91 -11.30
N SER A 278 19.21 22.19 -11.63
CA SER A 278 20.24 23.01 -12.27
C SER A 278 21.06 23.78 -11.23
N ARG A 279 22.39 23.84 -11.39
CA ARG A 279 23.22 24.60 -10.44
C ARG A 279 22.86 26.09 -10.48
N GLY A 280 22.56 26.66 -9.32
CA GLY A 280 22.08 28.04 -9.17
C GLY A 280 20.57 28.22 -9.31
N GLU A 281 19.82 27.16 -9.60
CA GLU A 281 18.35 27.15 -9.54
C GLU A 281 17.85 27.26 -8.10
N ALA A 282 16.70 27.91 -7.91
CA ALA A 282 16.09 28.11 -6.60
C ALA A 282 15.78 26.76 -5.95
N TYR A 283 16.18 26.58 -4.69
CA TYR A 283 15.94 25.32 -3.97
C TYR A 283 14.43 25.05 -3.80
N SER A 284 14.03 23.79 -3.92
CA SER A 284 12.67 23.31 -3.61
C SER A 284 12.69 21.85 -3.17
N SER A 285 11.98 21.53 -2.09
CA SER A 285 11.76 20.13 -1.71
C SER A 285 10.75 19.40 -2.62
N GLU A 286 9.92 20.11 -3.41
CA GLU A 286 9.12 19.48 -4.46
C GLU A 286 10.02 18.97 -5.60
N ASP A 287 11.00 19.76 -6.03
CA ASP A 287 11.92 19.38 -7.11
C ASP A 287 12.84 18.23 -6.71
N LEU A 288 13.30 18.16 -5.45
CA LEU A 288 14.00 16.98 -4.91
C LEU A 288 13.14 15.71 -4.98
N ARG A 289 11.85 15.80 -4.63
CA ARG A 289 10.91 14.67 -4.74
C ARG A 289 10.65 14.29 -6.20
N GLU A 290 10.56 15.25 -7.13
CA GLU A 290 10.40 14.96 -8.56
C GLU A 290 11.67 14.39 -9.20
N ALA A 291 12.86 14.81 -8.74
CA ALA A 291 14.15 14.22 -9.09
C ALA A 291 14.27 12.77 -8.62
N GLN A 292 13.87 12.45 -7.38
CA GLN A 292 13.87 11.08 -6.87
C GLN A 292 12.98 10.15 -7.69
N ARG A 293 11.75 10.60 -8.04
CA ARG A 293 10.87 9.86 -8.95
C ARG A 293 11.51 9.65 -10.32
N ALA A 294 12.01 10.72 -10.95
CA ALA A 294 12.61 10.67 -12.28
C ALA A 294 13.84 9.74 -12.37
N VAL A 295 14.68 9.68 -11.33
CA VAL A 295 15.81 8.74 -11.24
C VAL A 295 15.33 7.30 -10.97
N PHE A 296 14.28 7.10 -10.17
CA PHE A 296 13.68 5.78 -9.95
C PHE A 296 13.00 5.22 -11.22
N ASP A 297 12.35 6.07 -12.00
CA ASP A 297 11.68 5.73 -13.27
C ASP A 297 12.64 5.25 -14.37
N LEU A 298 13.95 5.52 -14.24
CA LEU A 298 14.99 4.89 -15.05
C LEU A 298 14.98 3.35 -14.92
N GLY A 299 14.39 2.80 -13.85
CA GLY A 299 14.07 1.38 -13.70
C GLY A 299 15.24 0.44 -13.45
N ALA A 300 16.48 0.95 -13.39
CA ALA A 300 17.68 0.18 -13.10
C ALA A 300 17.95 -0.05 -11.60
N PHE A 301 17.20 0.63 -10.72
CA PHE A 301 17.43 0.70 -9.29
C PHE A 301 16.36 -0.05 -8.48
N ALA A 302 16.73 -0.46 -7.27
CA ALA A 302 15.85 -1.04 -6.25
C ALA A 302 15.50 0.00 -5.17
N SER A 303 16.40 0.94 -4.90
CA SER A 303 16.18 2.12 -4.07
C SER A 303 16.86 3.33 -4.72
N VAL A 304 16.26 4.50 -4.56
CA VAL A 304 16.80 5.81 -4.96
C VAL A 304 16.44 6.78 -3.85
N VAL A 305 17.45 7.46 -3.30
CA VAL A 305 17.31 8.46 -2.24
C VAL A 305 18.00 9.75 -2.68
N VAL A 306 17.26 10.84 -2.74
CA VAL A 306 17.76 12.17 -3.12
C VAL A 306 17.70 13.10 -1.91
N GLU A 307 18.86 13.39 -1.33
CA GLU A 307 19.02 14.18 -0.10
C GLU A 307 19.77 15.49 -0.38
N PRO A 308 19.37 16.62 0.23
CA PRO A 308 20.20 17.82 0.24
C PRO A 308 21.40 17.63 1.18
N ILE A 309 22.60 17.93 0.70
CA ILE A 309 23.79 18.06 1.55
C ILE A 309 23.74 19.47 2.16
N VAL A 310 23.10 19.59 3.33
CA VAL A 310 23.04 20.84 4.09
C VAL A 310 24.24 20.86 5.06
N PRO A 311 25.38 21.53 4.74
CA PRO A 311 26.47 21.65 5.69
C PRO A 311 26.02 22.49 6.90
N ALA A 312 26.61 22.23 8.07
CA ALA A 312 26.46 23.12 9.22
C ALA A 312 26.89 24.56 8.85
N LEU A 313 26.30 25.55 9.50
CA LEU A 313 26.78 26.93 9.40
C LEU A 313 28.11 27.02 10.15
N GLU A 314 29.14 27.58 9.53
CA GLU A 314 30.43 27.81 10.19
C GLU A 314 30.32 28.99 11.18
N GLU A 315 31.07 28.94 12.28
CA GLU A 315 31.09 30.00 13.28
C GLU A 315 31.49 31.35 12.65
N GLY A 316 30.60 32.34 12.74
CA GLY A 316 30.76 33.65 12.13
C GLY A 316 29.93 33.89 10.85
N GLN A 317 29.27 32.87 10.30
CA GLN A 317 28.30 33.07 9.21
C GLN A 317 26.92 33.47 9.76
N SER A 318 26.51 34.74 9.61
CA SER A 318 25.20 35.23 10.07
C SER A 318 24.02 34.58 9.35
N GLU A 319 23.00 34.18 10.12
CA GLU A 319 21.74 33.62 9.60
C GLU A 319 20.90 34.68 8.83
N ASP A 320 21.02 35.97 9.17
CA ASP A 320 20.39 37.12 8.50
C ASP A 320 20.91 37.43 7.07
N SER A 321 21.86 36.65 6.52
CA SER A 321 22.44 36.97 5.21
C SER A 321 21.41 36.83 4.07
N THR A 322 21.09 37.91 3.37
CA THR A 322 20.15 37.86 2.22
C THR A 322 20.72 37.14 0.98
N GLU A 323 22.03 36.84 0.98
CA GLU A 323 22.71 36.13 -0.11
C GLU A 323 22.35 34.64 -0.16
N ALA A 324 22.06 34.16 -1.37
CA ALA A 324 21.60 32.79 -1.57
C ALA A 324 22.70 31.75 -1.32
N ARG A 325 22.48 30.81 -0.40
CA ARG A 325 23.45 29.77 -0.06
C ARG A 325 23.33 28.55 -0.97
N THR A 326 24.45 28.02 -1.44
CA THR A 326 24.47 26.82 -2.29
C THR A 326 24.30 25.55 -1.45
N ILE A 327 23.47 24.62 -1.92
CA ILE A 327 23.23 23.30 -1.30
C ILE A 327 23.43 22.22 -2.37
N ASP A 328 24.50 21.45 -2.23
CA ASP A 328 24.78 20.28 -3.07
C ASP A 328 23.72 19.20 -2.83
N VAL A 329 23.49 18.32 -3.81
CA VAL A 329 22.47 17.26 -3.73
C VAL A 329 23.14 15.91 -3.86
N ARG A 330 22.86 15.00 -2.93
CA ARG A 330 23.31 13.62 -2.97
C ARG A 330 22.21 12.72 -3.54
N VAL A 331 22.54 11.98 -4.58
CA VAL A 331 21.69 10.94 -5.17
C VAL A 331 22.30 9.58 -4.83
N ARG A 332 21.83 8.93 -3.76
CA ARG A 332 22.21 7.53 -3.49
C ARG A 332 21.29 6.61 -4.29
N VAL A 333 21.87 5.71 -5.07
CA VAL A 333 21.13 4.66 -5.78
C VAL A 333 21.61 3.27 -5.33
N THR A 334 20.66 2.38 -5.11
CA THR A 334 20.95 0.95 -4.91
C THR A 334 20.55 0.21 -6.17
N ARG A 335 21.53 -0.34 -6.89
CA ARG A 335 21.31 -1.06 -8.15
C ARG A 335 20.37 -2.27 -7.95
N ALA A 336 19.37 -2.41 -8.82
CA ALA A 336 18.48 -3.58 -8.78
C ALA A 336 19.18 -4.86 -9.27
N GLN A 337 18.67 -6.01 -8.80
CA GLN A 337 19.00 -7.30 -9.39
C GLN A 337 18.80 -7.25 -10.91
N LYS A 338 19.90 -7.36 -11.66
CA LYS A 338 19.91 -7.18 -13.11
C LYS A 338 18.98 -8.17 -13.81
N HIS A 339 19.02 -9.43 -13.40
CA HIS A 339 18.20 -10.51 -13.92
C HIS A 339 17.21 -10.94 -12.84
N ARG A 340 15.91 -10.89 -13.15
CA ARG A 340 14.84 -11.47 -12.30
C ARG A 340 14.10 -12.52 -13.10
N PHE A 341 13.93 -13.69 -12.51
CA PHE A 341 13.05 -14.74 -13.01
C PHE A 341 11.86 -14.85 -12.05
N GLY A 342 10.70 -15.23 -12.57
CA GLY A 342 9.52 -15.53 -11.76
C GLY A 342 8.70 -16.60 -12.46
N ILE A 343 8.22 -17.57 -11.67
CA ILE A 343 7.24 -18.57 -12.09
C ILE A 343 6.07 -18.52 -11.10
N GLY A 344 4.86 -18.74 -11.58
CA GLY A 344 3.66 -18.84 -10.77
C GLY A 344 2.57 -19.60 -11.49
N ILE A 345 1.51 -19.94 -10.76
CA ILE A 345 0.28 -20.54 -11.29
C ILE A 345 -0.90 -19.69 -10.86
N GLY A 346 -1.97 -19.68 -11.65
CA GLY A 346 -3.17 -18.91 -11.36
C GLY A 346 -4.40 -19.53 -12.00
N VAL A 347 -5.55 -19.26 -11.39
CA VAL A 347 -6.87 -19.48 -11.99
C VAL A 347 -7.59 -18.14 -12.05
N GLN A 348 -8.24 -17.87 -13.17
CA GLN A 348 -9.03 -16.66 -13.39
C GLN A 348 -10.41 -17.07 -13.90
N SER A 349 -11.47 -16.59 -13.28
CA SER A 349 -12.84 -16.70 -13.80
C SER A 349 -13.21 -15.46 -14.62
N GLY A 350 -14.18 -15.62 -15.51
CA GLY A 350 -14.84 -14.56 -16.28
C GLY A 350 -16.26 -14.98 -16.65
N VAL A 351 -17.06 -14.03 -17.12
CA VAL A 351 -18.44 -14.26 -17.56
C VAL A 351 -18.59 -13.81 -19.01
N LEU A 352 -19.25 -14.63 -19.82
CA LEU A 352 -19.65 -14.27 -21.18
C LEU A 352 -21.13 -13.89 -21.22
N GLU A 353 -21.45 -12.71 -21.74
CA GLU A 353 -22.82 -12.32 -22.12
C GLU A 353 -23.08 -12.70 -23.58
N ARG A 354 -24.14 -13.46 -23.85
CA ARG A 354 -24.46 -13.97 -25.20
C ARG A 354 -25.28 -13.00 -26.07
N SER A 355 -26.06 -12.11 -25.48
CA SER A 355 -27.01 -11.24 -26.18
C SER A 355 -27.42 -10.03 -25.33
N GLN A 356 -27.73 -8.90 -25.96
CA GLN A 356 -28.35 -7.74 -25.30
C GLN A 356 -29.79 -8.00 -24.82
N PHE A 357 -30.42 -9.08 -25.30
CA PHE A 357 -31.81 -9.43 -25.02
C PHE A 357 -31.98 -10.76 -24.26
N GLU A 358 -30.91 -11.53 -24.10
CA GLU A 358 -30.93 -12.82 -23.39
C GLU A 358 -29.61 -13.00 -22.60
N VAL A 359 -29.65 -12.61 -21.33
CA VAL A 359 -28.47 -12.62 -20.44
C VAL A 359 -28.24 -14.01 -19.85
N GLN A 360 -27.86 -14.97 -20.72
CA GLN A 360 -27.34 -16.25 -20.27
C GLN A 360 -25.82 -16.13 -20.04
N SER A 361 -25.46 -15.88 -18.78
CA SER A 361 -24.08 -15.79 -18.31
C SER A 361 -23.40 -17.17 -18.31
N VAL A 362 -22.38 -17.35 -19.15
CA VAL A 362 -21.55 -18.57 -19.16
C VAL A 362 -20.24 -18.30 -18.40
N PRO A 363 -19.92 -19.06 -17.34
CA PRO A 363 -18.65 -18.90 -16.63
C PRO A 363 -17.51 -19.53 -17.43
N ILE A 364 -16.45 -18.76 -17.68
CA ILE A 364 -15.22 -19.21 -18.34
C ILE A 364 -14.10 -19.24 -17.30
N TRP A 365 -13.28 -20.30 -17.31
CA TRP A 365 -12.15 -20.47 -16.37
C TRP A 365 -10.83 -20.59 -17.14
N ASP A 366 -9.84 -19.78 -16.78
CA ASP A 366 -8.49 -19.72 -17.36
C ASP A 366 -7.48 -20.17 -16.30
N LEU A 367 -7.09 -21.44 -16.35
CA LEU A 367 -6.02 -22.03 -15.53
C LEU A 367 -4.69 -21.87 -16.26
N HIS A 368 -3.73 -21.17 -15.66
CA HIS A 368 -2.50 -20.78 -16.35
C HIS A 368 -1.24 -20.91 -15.49
N VAL A 369 -0.13 -21.14 -16.17
CA VAL A 369 1.22 -20.92 -15.62
C VAL A 369 1.69 -19.55 -16.12
N LEU A 370 2.30 -18.75 -15.26
CA LEU A 370 2.98 -17.50 -15.64
C LEU A 370 4.48 -17.68 -15.47
N ALA A 371 5.25 -17.50 -16.55
CA ALA A 371 6.69 -17.36 -16.49
C ALA A 371 7.07 -15.92 -16.91
N ARG A 372 7.90 -15.25 -16.11
CA ARG A 372 8.41 -13.89 -16.37
C ARG A 372 9.93 -13.87 -16.26
N TYR A 373 10.56 -13.18 -17.20
CA TYR A 373 11.97 -12.80 -17.16
C TYR A 373 12.09 -11.28 -17.31
N THR A 374 12.92 -10.65 -16.47
CA THR A 374 13.24 -9.23 -16.56
C THR A 374 14.77 -9.05 -16.55
N ASN A 375 15.30 -8.31 -17.51
CA ASN A 375 16.68 -7.83 -17.53
C ASN A 375 16.69 -6.30 -17.46
N ARG A 376 17.10 -5.73 -16.32
CA ARG A 376 17.11 -4.28 -16.03
C ARG A 376 18.33 -3.52 -16.57
N ASN A 377 19.22 -4.19 -17.31
CA ASN A 377 20.31 -3.53 -18.04
C ASN A 377 20.62 -4.32 -19.33
N ALA A 378 19.59 -4.50 -20.17
CA ALA A 378 19.68 -5.21 -21.44
C ALA A 378 20.41 -4.33 -22.48
N LEU A 379 21.46 -4.85 -23.12
CA LEU A 379 22.29 -4.08 -24.08
C LEU A 379 22.96 -2.82 -23.46
N GLY A 380 23.05 -2.73 -22.13
CA GLY A 380 23.56 -1.54 -21.43
C GLY A 380 22.56 -0.38 -21.37
N GLY A 381 22.98 0.75 -20.79
CA GLY A 381 22.21 2.01 -20.80
C GLY A 381 20.89 1.96 -20.04
N MET A 382 20.82 1.22 -18.92
CA MET A 382 19.63 1.12 -18.04
C MET A 382 18.36 0.58 -18.72
N ARG A 383 18.46 0.03 -19.92
CA ARG A 383 17.28 -0.49 -20.64
C ARG A 383 16.69 -1.69 -19.92
N ARG A 384 15.38 -1.66 -19.68
CA ARG A 384 14.61 -2.77 -19.10
C ARG A 384 13.95 -3.57 -20.22
N LEU A 385 14.40 -4.80 -20.40
CA LEU A 385 13.71 -5.82 -21.19
C LEU A 385 12.87 -6.68 -20.25
N GLU A 386 11.57 -6.80 -20.50
CA GLU A 386 10.68 -7.76 -19.85
C GLU A 386 10.07 -8.70 -20.89
N MET A 387 10.03 -9.98 -20.54
CA MET A 387 9.45 -11.06 -21.33
C MET A 387 8.51 -11.86 -20.42
N SER A 388 7.31 -12.16 -20.89
CA SER A 388 6.38 -13.04 -20.18
C SER A 388 5.75 -14.08 -21.11
N GLN A 389 5.51 -15.27 -20.56
CA GLN A 389 4.75 -16.36 -21.16
C GLN A 389 3.61 -16.74 -20.22
N ARG A 390 2.39 -16.84 -20.73
CA ARG A 390 1.21 -17.32 -20.02
C ARG A 390 0.55 -18.47 -20.80
N PRO A 391 1.12 -19.68 -20.79
CA PRO A 391 0.43 -20.87 -21.25
C PRO A 391 -0.76 -21.17 -20.35
N ARG A 392 -1.91 -21.43 -20.96
CA ARG A 392 -3.22 -21.50 -20.30
C ARG A 392 -4.09 -22.62 -20.86
N LEU A 393 -4.96 -23.15 -20.00
CA LEU A 393 -6.07 -24.04 -20.33
C LEU A 393 -7.36 -23.28 -20.03
N VAL A 394 -8.15 -23.06 -21.08
CA VAL A 394 -9.46 -22.41 -20.99
C VAL A 394 -10.55 -23.46 -20.95
N LEU A 395 -11.41 -23.38 -19.95
CA LEU A 395 -12.60 -24.20 -19.76
C LEU A 395 -13.83 -23.32 -20.02
N LEU A 396 -14.72 -23.79 -20.91
CA LEU A 396 -16.02 -23.15 -21.20
C LEU A 396 -17.17 -23.82 -20.41
N GLU A 397 -16.82 -24.77 -19.56
CA GLU A 397 -17.68 -25.55 -18.67
C GLU A 397 -17.53 -25.02 -17.22
N PRO A 398 -18.51 -25.24 -16.33
CA PRO A 398 -18.35 -24.95 -14.91
C PRO A 398 -17.19 -25.75 -14.30
N PHE A 399 -16.23 -25.05 -13.69
CA PHE A 399 -15.18 -25.67 -12.88
C PHE A 399 -15.79 -26.48 -11.72
N PRO A 400 -15.29 -27.69 -11.40
CA PRO A 400 -14.05 -28.30 -11.85
C PRO A 400 -14.21 -29.30 -13.01
N SER A 401 -15.08 -29.04 -13.98
CA SER A 401 -15.11 -29.86 -15.22
C SER A 401 -13.82 -29.68 -16.04
N PHE A 402 -13.37 -30.76 -16.68
CA PHE A 402 -12.19 -30.81 -17.54
C PHE A 402 -12.45 -31.64 -18.81
N GLU A 403 -13.69 -31.66 -19.34
CA GLU A 403 -14.02 -32.51 -20.50
C GLU A 403 -13.49 -31.94 -21.82
N THR A 404 -13.56 -30.61 -22.03
CA THR A 404 -13.05 -29.97 -23.27
C THR A 404 -12.03 -28.83 -23.06
N PRO A 405 -10.93 -29.02 -22.30
CA PRO A 405 -9.92 -27.98 -22.05
C PRO A 405 -9.24 -27.51 -23.35
N ARG A 406 -9.37 -26.21 -23.64
CA ARG A 406 -8.79 -25.56 -24.83
C ARG A 406 -7.49 -24.86 -24.47
N ALA A 407 -6.37 -25.36 -24.99
CA ALA A 407 -5.05 -24.79 -24.72
C ALA A 407 -4.83 -23.45 -25.46
N GLY A 408 -4.06 -22.55 -24.85
CA GLY A 408 -3.56 -21.33 -25.44
C GLY A 408 -2.26 -20.85 -24.77
N ASN A 409 -1.67 -19.80 -25.30
CA ASN A 409 -0.52 -19.10 -24.72
C ASN A 409 -0.59 -17.61 -25.05
N GLU A 410 -0.29 -16.76 -24.07
CA GLU A 410 0.01 -15.35 -24.32
C GLU A 410 1.50 -15.07 -24.06
N GLN A 411 2.22 -14.71 -25.11
CA GLN A 411 3.58 -14.19 -25.05
C GLN A 411 3.57 -12.67 -25.11
N ARG A 412 4.34 -12.00 -24.24
CA ARG A 412 4.58 -10.55 -24.32
C ARG A 412 6.06 -10.23 -24.20
N MET A 413 6.50 -9.20 -24.91
CA MET A 413 7.81 -8.56 -24.77
C MET A 413 7.63 -7.04 -24.67
N GLU A 414 8.29 -6.40 -23.70
CA GLU A 414 8.45 -4.95 -23.63
C GLU A 414 9.93 -4.60 -23.44
N LEU A 415 10.46 -3.72 -24.28
CA LEU A 415 11.78 -3.10 -24.11
C LEU A 415 11.58 -1.60 -23.84
N ARG A 416 11.92 -1.16 -22.63
CA ARG A 416 11.98 0.26 -22.25
C ARG A 416 13.43 0.75 -22.32
N GLN A 417 13.68 1.84 -23.03
CA GLN A 417 14.92 2.60 -23.01
C GLN A 417 14.65 4.00 -22.42
N PRO A 418 15.11 4.30 -21.18
CA PRO A 418 15.13 5.68 -20.68
C PRO A 418 16.18 6.52 -21.43
N GLY A 419 16.11 7.85 -21.30
CA GLY A 419 17.08 8.76 -21.94
C GLY A 419 17.09 8.71 -23.47
N PHE A 420 15.95 8.43 -24.10
CA PHE A 420 15.83 8.40 -25.55
C PHE A 420 15.61 9.81 -26.10
N LEU A 421 16.57 10.33 -26.88
CA LEU A 421 16.68 11.72 -27.36
C LEU A 421 16.92 12.77 -26.26
N GLU A 422 16.29 12.64 -25.10
CA GLU A 422 16.41 13.57 -23.96
C GLU A 422 16.24 12.79 -22.63
N PRO A 423 16.93 13.14 -21.52
CA PRO A 423 16.94 12.34 -20.28
C PRO A 423 15.57 11.90 -19.74
N ARG A 424 14.56 12.79 -19.78
CA ARG A 424 13.19 12.51 -19.29
C ARG A 424 12.26 11.82 -20.30
N THR A 425 12.77 11.41 -21.46
CA THR A 425 11.99 10.75 -22.52
C THR A 425 12.34 9.26 -22.58
N THR A 426 11.32 8.40 -22.51
CA THR A 426 11.46 6.93 -22.58
C THR A 426 10.93 6.42 -23.91
N PHE A 427 11.76 5.70 -24.66
CA PHE A 427 11.30 4.90 -25.79
C PHE A 427 10.84 3.52 -25.30
N VAL A 428 9.74 3.02 -25.84
CA VAL A 428 9.22 1.70 -25.51
C VAL A 428 8.81 0.97 -26.78
N ALA A 429 9.38 -0.22 -26.99
CA ALA A 429 8.95 -1.17 -28.00
C ALA A 429 8.18 -2.31 -27.33
N ARG A 430 7.02 -2.67 -27.90
CA ARG A 430 6.14 -3.74 -27.40
C ARG A 430 5.80 -4.71 -28.52
N ALA A 431 5.76 -5.99 -28.18
CA ALA A 431 5.18 -7.04 -29.01
C ALA A 431 4.38 -8.00 -28.13
N SER A 432 3.18 -8.39 -28.55
CA SER A 432 2.39 -9.44 -27.89
C SER A 432 1.78 -10.40 -28.91
N HIS A 433 1.86 -11.68 -28.59
CA HIS A 433 1.33 -12.79 -29.38
C HIS A 433 0.40 -13.60 -28.49
N ASP A 434 -0.91 -13.53 -28.77
CA ASP A 434 -1.94 -14.30 -28.07
C ASP A 434 -2.49 -15.35 -29.03
N ILE A 435 -2.31 -16.62 -28.68
CA ILE A 435 -2.75 -17.77 -29.45
C ILE A 435 -3.61 -18.66 -28.56
N GLY A 436 -4.86 -18.93 -28.95
CA GLY A 436 -5.79 -19.66 -28.09
C GLY A 436 -7.22 -19.70 -28.63
N PRO A 437 -8.16 -20.30 -27.87
CA PRO A 437 -9.57 -20.23 -28.23
C PRO A 437 -10.08 -18.79 -28.17
N ASP A 438 -10.95 -18.41 -29.10
CA ASP A 438 -11.72 -17.19 -28.94
C ASP A 438 -12.85 -17.40 -27.91
N PRO A 439 -13.08 -16.49 -26.95
CA PRO A 439 -14.13 -16.68 -25.95
C PRO A 439 -15.55 -16.51 -26.51
N TYR A 440 -15.73 -15.96 -27.71
CA TYR A 440 -17.06 -15.70 -28.30
C TYR A 440 -17.49 -16.75 -29.35
N ALA A 441 -16.60 -17.61 -29.84
CA ALA A 441 -16.87 -18.49 -30.99
C ALA A 441 -15.95 -19.73 -31.08
N THR A 442 -16.29 -20.69 -31.97
CA THR A 442 -15.53 -21.93 -32.26
C THR A 442 -14.20 -21.71 -33.01
N PHE A 443 -13.68 -20.49 -33.04
CA PHE A 443 -12.41 -20.17 -33.70
C PHE A 443 -11.23 -20.28 -32.74
N PHE A 444 -10.10 -20.73 -33.27
CA PHE A 444 -8.79 -20.55 -32.67
C PHE A 444 -8.21 -19.23 -33.17
N ARG A 445 -8.07 -18.27 -32.24
CA ARG A 445 -7.52 -16.94 -32.50
C ARG A 445 -6.00 -16.96 -32.42
N HIS A 446 -5.35 -16.32 -33.37
CA HIS A 446 -3.92 -16.05 -33.41
C HIS A 446 -3.72 -14.55 -33.65
N ARG A 447 -3.57 -13.80 -32.56
CA ARG A 447 -3.43 -12.33 -32.57
C ARG A 447 -1.98 -11.92 -32.34
N LEU A 448 -1.51 -10.97 -33.13
CA LEU A 448 -0.23 -10.29 -32.97
C LEU A 448 -0.49 -8.78 -32.83
N ASP A 449 -0.02 -8.16 -31.76
CA ASP A 449 0.12 -6.71 -31.66
C ASP A 449 1.61 -6.35 -31.67
N GLY A 450 1.95 -5.25 -32.34
CA GLY A 450 3.28 -4.65 -32.26
C GLY A 450 3.17 -3.13 -32.19
N GLY A 451 4.02 -2.47 -31.39
CA GLY A 451 3.93 -1.02 -31.23
C GLY A 451 5.19 -0.37 -30.66
N LEU A 452 5.43 0.84 -31.12
CA LEU A 452 6.50 1.73 -30.66
C LEU A 452 5.87 2.96 -30.03
N SER A 453 6.34 3.36 -28.85
CA SER A 453 5.86 4.58 -28.18
C SER A 453 6.98 5.39 -27.56
N VAL A 454 6.89 6.70 -27.68
CA VAL A 454 7.71 7.68 -26.96
C VAL A 454 6.85 8.23 -25.82
N GLU A 455 7.34 8.08 -24.59
CA GLU A 455 6.65 8.44 -23.35
C GLU A 455 7.49 9.51 -22.60
N ARG A 456 6.87 10.60 -22.15
CA ARG A 456 7.53 11.68 -21.38
C ARG A 456 6.66 12.15 -20.21
N PHE A 457 7.27 12.27 -19.03
CA PHE A 457 6.59 12.73 -17.81
C PHE A 457 6.69 14.25 -17.66
N PHE A 458 5.61 14.86 -17.17
CA PHE A 458 5.44 16.28 -16.88
C PHE A 458 4.62 16.42 -15.60
N ALA A 459 5.29 16.64 -14.46
CA ALA A 459 4.67 16.57 -13.13
C ALA A 459 3.83 15.28 -12.97
N ARG A 460 2.55 15.37 -12.57
CA ARG A 460 1.64 14.23 -12.37
C ARG A 460 1.03 13.66 -13.66
N HIS A 461 1.62 13.91 -14.83
CA HIS A 461 1.07 13.49 -16.12
C HIS A 461 2.12 12.91 -17.06
N ARG A 462 1.77 11.79 -17.68
CA ARG A 462 2.54 11.20 -18.78
C ARG A 462 1.90 11.55 -20.12
N LEU A 463 2.64 12.30 -20.93
CA LEU A 463 2.37 12.40 -22.36
C LEU A 463 2.97 11.18 -23.06
N PHE A 464 2.24 10.63 -24.03
CA PHE A 464 2.78 9.60 -24.92
C PHE A 464 2.31 9.81 -26.36
N ALA A 465 3.19 9.48 -27.30
CA ALA A 465 2.89 9.27 -28.69
C ALA A 465 3.20 7.81 -29.02
N SER A 466 2.22 7.05 -29.52
CA SER A 466 2.43 5.66 -29.95
C SER A 466 1.95 5.42 -31.37
N VAL A 467 2.70 4.63 -32.12
CA VAL A 467 2.29 4.00 -33.38
C VAL A 467 2.37 2.49 -33.22
N GLY A 468 1.47 1.75 -33.85
CA GLY A 468 1.45 0.30 -33.78
C GLY A 468 0.38 -0.30 -34.66
N PHE A 469 0.46 -1.62 -34.80
CA PHE A 469 -0.42 -2.45 -35.61
C PHE A 469 -1.04 -3.57 -34.76
N ARG A 470 -2.17 -4.08 -35.24
CA ARG A 470 -2.76 -5.36 -34.84
C ARG A 470 -2.98 -6.20 -36.09
N GLY A 471 -2.71 -7.49 -35.99
CA GLY A 471 -3.18 -8.49 -36.94
C GLY A 471 -3.84 -9.63 -36.18
N THR A 472 -5.05 -10.02 -36.57
CA THR A 472 -5.76 -11.14 -35.97
C THR A 472 -6.11 -12.17 -37.04
N TYR A 473 -5.73 -13.42 -36.81
CA TYR A 473 -6.09 -14.53 -37.68
C TYR A 473 -7.01 -15.49 -36.92
N TYR A 474 -8.13 -15.87 -37.55
CA TYR A 474 -9.09 -16.83 -37.00
C TYR A 474 -9.08 -18.09 -37.85
N ARG A 475 -8.88 -19.24 -37.20
CA ARG A 475 -8.85 -20.55 -37.82
C ARG A 475 -9.88 -21.46 -37.18
N VAL A 476 -10.65 -22.22 -37.96
CA VAL A 476 -11.52 -23.27 -37.40
C VAL A 476 -10.69 -24.55 -37.22
N PRO A 477 -10.55 -25.10 -36.01
CA PRO A 477 -9.88 -26.39 -35.82
C PRO A 477 -10.57 -27.49 -36.64
N PRO A 478 -9.82 -28.38 -37.34
CA PRO A 478 -10.44 -29.38 -38.23
C PRO A 478 -11.44 -30.32 -37.54
N LYS A 479 -11.25 -30.59 -36.25
CA LYS A 479 -12.22 -31.35 -35.45
C LYS A 479 -13.53 -30.55 -35.27
N GLU A 480 -13.44 -29.31 -34.80
CA GLU A 480 -14.62 -28.46 -34.58
C GLU A 480 -15.38 -28.19 -35.89
N ARG A 481 -14.67 -28.03 -37.02
CA ARG A 481 -15.31 -27.96 -38.34
C ARG A 481 -16.13 -29.22 -38.65
N ARG A 482 -15.61 -30.41 -38.32
CA ARG A 482 -16.30 -31.69 -38.55
C ARG A 482 -17.48 -31.87 -37.60
N ASP A 483 -17.26 -31.66 -36.30
CA ASP A 483 -18.28 -31.77 -35.25
C ASP A 483 -19.44 -30.79 -35.50
N GLU A 484 -19.15 -29.57 -36.01
CA GLU A 484 -20.18 -28.60 -36.40
C GLU A 484 -20.87 -28.97 -37.73
N THR A 485 -20.15 -29.55 -38.71
CA THR A 485 -20.77 -30.10 -39.94
C THR A 485 -21.77 -31.20 -39.60
N GLU A 486 -21.34 -32.22 -38.84
CA GLU A 486 -22.21 -33.30 -38.35
C GLU A 486 -23.41 -32.77 -37.53
N SER A 487 -23.24 -31.64 -36.85
CA SER A 487 -24.31 -31.00 -36.07
C SER A 487 -25.29 -30.19 -36.94
N ARG A 488 -24.83 -29.60 -38.05
CA ARG A 488 -25.68 -28.89 -39.02
C ARG A 488 -26.48 -29.87 -39.88
N GLU A 489 -25.85 -30.96 -40.34
CA GLU A 489 -26.54 -32.09 -41.01
C GLU A 489 -27.70 -32.62 -40.15
N ARG A 490 -27.47 -32.86 -38.85
CA ARG A 490 -28.52 -33.30 -37.90
C ARG A 490 -29.64 -32.26 -37.66
N ARG A 491 -29.40 -30.98 -37.95
CA ARG A 491 -30.40 -29.91 -37.86
C ARG A 491 -31.06 -29.58 -39.20
N ASN A 492 -30.67 -30.25 -40.29
CA ASN A 492 -31.11 -29.96 -41.65
C ASN A 492 -30.79 -28.48 -42.06
N ASP A 493 -29.61 -28.01 -41.65
CA ASP A 493 -29.09 -26.65 -41.79
C ASP A 493 -28.04 -26.59 -42.91
N ASP A 494 -28.48 -26.27 -44.14
CA ASP A 494 -27.64 -26.19 -45.35
C ASP A 494 -26.65 -24.99 -45.34
N THR A 495 -26.59 -24.20 -44.27
CA THR A 495 -25.67 -23.07 -44.17
C THR A 495 -24.23 -23.57 -44.15
N PRO A 496 -23.33 -23.15 -45.07
CA PRO A 496 -21.96 -23.64 -45.10
C PRO A 496 -21.22 -23.28 -43.79
N VAL A 497 -20.44 -24.24 -43.28
CA VAL A 497 -19.57 -24.02 -42.11
C VAL A 497 -18.48 -23.00 -42.49
N PRO A 498 -18.21 -21.96 -41.66
CA PRO A 498 -17.27 -20.92 -41.99
C PRO A 498 -15.88 -21.45 -42.40
N ALA A 499 -15.35 -20.90 -43.49
CA ALA A 499 -13.97 -21.14 -43.89
C ALA A 499 -12.99 -20.50 -42.90
N ASP A 500 -11.72 -20.91 -42.96
CA ASP A 500 -10.63 -20.15 -42.35
C ASP A 500 -10.59 -18.78 -43.02
N HIS A 501 -10.78 -17.71 -42.24
CA HIS A 501 -10.99 -16.37 -42.78
C HIS A 501 -10.06 -15.36 -42.11
N HIS A 502 -9.45 -14.51 -42.94
CA HIS A 502 -8.40 -13.58 -42.52
C HIS A 502 -9.03 -12.21 -42.24
N VAL A 503 -9.23 -11.89 -40.96
CA VAL A 503 -9.68 -10.56 -40.51
C VAL A 503 -8.47 -9.72 -40.11
N VAL A 504 -7.70 -9.29 -41.12
CA VAL A 504 -6.58 -8.36 -40.91
C VAL A 504 -7.16 -6.96 -40.68
N GLU A 505 -7.62 -6.72 -39.46
CA GLU A 505 -8.01 -5.39 -38.97
C GLU A 505 -6.74 -4.55 -38.74
N GLU A 506 -6.23 -3.94 -39.82
CA GLU A 506 -5.03 -3.08 -39.80
C GLU A 506 -5.29 -1.76 -39.04
N GLY A 507 -5.41 -1.87 -37.71
CA GLY A 507 -5.47 -0.73 -36.82
C GLY A 507 -4.11 -0.03 -36.71
N GLU A 508 -3.78 0.85 -37.66
CA GLU A 508 -2.73 1.86 -37.50
C GLU A 508 -3.16 2.87 -36.43
N VAL A 509 -2.81 2.60 -35.18
CA VAL A 509 -3.29 3.36 -34.03
C VAL A 509 -2.24 4.40 -33.62
N LEU A 510 -2.25 5.55 -34.32
CA LEU A 510 -1.58 6.76 -33.83
C LEU A 510 -2.36 7.31 -32.64
N ARG A 511 -1.83 7.12 -31.42
CA ARG A 511 -2.39 7.71 -30.19
C ARG A 511 -1.42 8.73 -29.62
N LEU A 512 -1.86 9.98 -29.60
CA LEU A 512 -1.36 11.01 -28.69
C LEU A 512 -2.27 11.03 -27.47
N GLY A 513 -1.71 11.02 -26.26
CA GLY A 513 -2.52 11.03 -25.03
C GLY A 513 -1.81 11.62 -23.83
N ARG A 514 -2.60 12.24 -22.94
CA ARG A 514 -2.22 12.64 -21.58
C ARG A 514 -2.89 11.69 -20.61
N ARG A 515 -2.10 10.91 -19.86
CA ARG A 515 -2.58 10.08 -18.75
C ARG A 515 -2.13 10.73 -17.44
N GLY A 516 -3.05 10.95 -16.51
CA GLY A 516 -2.66 11.03 -15.10
C GLY A 516 -2.36 9.63 -14.59
N ASP A 517 -1.59 9.51 -13.52
CA ASP A 517 -1.60 8.27 -12.74
C ASP A 517 -2.97 8.11 -12.05
N PRO A 518 -3.39 6.87 -11.75
CA PRO A 518 -4.40 6.67 -10.70
C PRO A 518 -3.84 7.24 -9.39
N ALA A 519 -4.70 7.91 -8.62
CA ALA A 519 -4.39 8.33 -7.25
C ALA A 519 -4.30 7.11 -6.32
#